data_AF-A0A5S5BUK5-F1
#
_entry.id   AF-A0A5S5BUK5-F1
#
_cell.length_a   1.000
_cell.length_b   1.000
_cell.length_c   1.000
_cell.angle_alpha   90.00
_cell.angle_beta   90.00
_cell.angle_gamma   90.00
#
_symmetry.space_group_name_H-M   'P 1'
#
loop_
_entity.id
_entity.type
_entity.pdbx_description
1 polymer ?
#
loop_
_entity_poly.entity_id
_entity_poly.type
_entity_poly.pdbx_seq_one_letter_code
_entity_poly.pdbx_strand_id
1 'polypeptide(L)'
;MKNKPGKIQDLIEHKFLEERSVFLWSQVDDKSAKHVIDRLMYLDMINDKEIKLYINSPGGYVTSGFAIYDTIKALKSPVSTICTGLAASMGSILLSVGEKGKRFIQPHAKVMIHQPSGGARGQASNIEIQATEILKTKELSARILAENCGQDFEKVLKDFNRDYWMDAQESLEYGIVDGILS
;
A
#
# COMPACT_ATOMS: atom_id res chain seq x y z
N MET A 1 36.97 3.03 -16.90
CA MET A 1 35.82 2.39 -17.58
C MET A 1 34.56 3.15 -17.18
N LYS A 2 33.95 3.91 -18.10
CA LYS A 2 32.72 4.68 -17.80
C LYS A 2 31.58 3.68 -17.57
N ASN A 3 31.03 3.65 -16.36
CA ASN A 3 29.85 2.84 -16.06
C ASN A 3 28.71 3.25 -17.00
N LYS A 4 28.23 2.31 -17.81
CA LYS A 4 26.97 2.48 -18.55
C LYS A 4 25.86 2.64 -17.50
N PRO A 5 24.95 3.63 -17.63
CA PRO A 5 23.96 3.94 -16.59
C PRO A 5 23.15 2.72 -16.09
N GLY A 6 22.89 1.72 -16.94
CA GLY A 6 22.25 0.46 -16.51
C GLY A 6 23.05 -0.36 -15.50
N LYS A 7 24.39 -0.43 -15.62
CA LYS A 7 25.20 -1.28 -14.73
C LYS A 7 25.17 -0.86 -13.27
N ILE A 8 25.11 0.44 -12.98
CA ILE A 8 25.05 0.91 -11.59
C ILE A 8 23.64 0.69 -11.02
N GLN A 9 22.61 0.98 -11.81
CA GLN A 9 21.23 0.78 -11.38
C GLN A 9 20.96 -0.69 -11.06
N ASP A 10 21.43 -1.60 -11.91
CA ASP A 10 21.31 -3.05 -11.67
C ASP A 10 22.01 -3.48 -10.38
N LEU A 11 23.20 -2.92 -10.07
CA LEU A 11 23.93 -3.20 -8.83
C LEU A 11 23.20 -2.67 -7.60
N ILE A 12 22.58 -1.49 -7.70
CA ILE A 12 21.77 -0.89 -6.63
C ILE A 12 20.54 -1.76 -6.36
N GLU A 13 19.81 -2.16 -7.40
CA GLU A 13 18.62 -3.02 -7.28
C GLU A 13 18.98 -4.39 -6.70
N HIS A 14 20.09 -4.98 -7.15
CA HIS A 14 20.60 -6.23 -6.58
C HIS A 14 20.91 -6.06 -5.09
N LYS A 15 21.56 -4.96 -4.70
CA LYS A 15 21.92 -4.72 -3.31
C LYS A 15 20.69 -4.60 -2.41
N PHE A 16 19.67 -3.87 -2.87
CA PHE A 16 18.41 -3.78 -2.13
C PHE A 16 17.69 -5.13 -2.00
N LEU A 17 17.71 -5.97 -3.04
CA LEU A 17 17.12 -7.31 -2.97
C LEU A 17 17.89 -8.23 -2.00
N GLU A 18 19.23 -8.16 -1.95
CA GLU A 18 20.02 -8.86 -0.92
C GLU A 18 19.60 -8.44 0.49
N GLU A 19 19.32 -7.15 0.68
CA GLU A 19 18.82 -6.56 1.93
C GLU A 19 17.30 -6.74 2.13
N ARG A 20 16.65 -7.52 1.25
CA ARG A 20 15.20 -7.83 1.27
C ARG A 20 14.33 -6.59 1.29
N SER A 21 14.77 -5.54 0.59
CA SER A 21 14.09 -4.26 0.47
C SER A 21 13.43 -4.12 -0.90
N VAL A 22 12.13 -3.82 -0.91
CA VAL A 22 11.29 -3.61 -2.09
C VAL A 22 10.70 -2.22 -2.03
N PHE A 23 10.56 -1.55 -3.17
CA PHE A 23 10.13 -0.16 -3.25
C PHE A 23 8.90 -0.03 -4.15
N LEU A 24 7.87 0.63 -3.63
CA LEU A 24 6.74 1.15 -4.40
C LEU A 24 6.88 2.67 -4.46
N TRP A 25 7.45 3.19 -5.56
CA TRP A 25 7.82 4.59 -5.73
C TRP A 25 7.06 5.27 -6.86
N SER A 26 5.77 5.00 -6.96
CA SER A 26 4.91 5.45 -8.06
C SER A 26 3.43 5.33 -7.72
N GLN A 27 2.58 5.76 -8.65
CA GLN A 27 1.19 5.33 -8.69
C GLN A 27 1.09 3.79 -8.67
N VAL A 28 0.03 3.28 -8.06
CA VAL A 28 -0.36 1.88 -8.08
C VAL A 28 -1.06 1.57 -9.41
N ASP A 29 -0.39 0.82 -10.27
CA ASP A 29 -0.94 0.27 -11.51
C ASP A 29 -0.43 -1.16 -11.73
N ASP A 30 -0.83 -1.80 -12.82
CA ASP A 30 -0.44 -3.19 -13.10
C ASP A 30 1.09 -3.35 -13.26
N LYS A 31 1.79 -2.31 -13.73
CA LYS A 31 3.24 -2.34 -13.88
C LYS A 31 3.94 -2.27 -12.53
N SER A 32 3.54 -1.33 -11.67
CA SER A 32 4.10 -1.22 -10.32
C SER A 32 3.71 -2.42 -9.45
N ALA A 33 2.47 -2.91 -9.59
CA ALA A 33 2.00 -4.08 -8.86
C ALA A 33 2.78 -5.32 -9.26
N LYS A 34 2.96 -5.58 -10.55
CA LYS A 34 3.82 -6.68 -11.02
C LYS A 34 5.25 -6.54 -10.49
N HIS A 35 5.83 -5.34 -10.56
CA HIS A 35 7.19 -5.09 -10.07
C HIS A 35 7.35 -5.47 -8.58
N VAL A 36 6.40 -5.06 -7.73
CA VAL A 36 6.40 -5.34 -6.30
C VAL A 36 6.14 -6.82 -6.03
N ILE A 37 5.09 -7.40 -6.62
CA ILE A 37 4.69 -8.79 -6.42
C ILE A 37 5.82 -9.75 -6.81
N ASP A 38 6.43 -9.56 -7.98
CA ASP A 38 7.54 -10.42 -8.44
C ASP A 38 8.68 -10.45 -7.41
N ARG A 39 9.02 -9.30 -6.82
CA ARG A 39 10.11 -9.17 -5.84
C ARG A 39 9.72 -9.75 -4.48
N LEU A 40 8.50 -9.52 -4.03
CA LEU A 40 7.97 -10.10 -2.79
C LEU A 40 8.00 -11.65 -2.87
N MET A 41 7.46 -12.21 -3.94
CA MET A 41 7.44 -13.66 -4.16
C MET A 41 8.86 -14.24 -4.31
N TYR A 42 9.74 -13.56 -5.04
CA TYR A 42 11.14 -13.97 -5.17
C TYR A 42 11.84 -14.05 -3.81
N LEU A 43 11.70 -13.01 -2.97
CA LEU A 43 12.32 -12.97 -1.65
C LEU A 43 11.76 -14.04 -0.71
N ASP A 44 10.46 -14.33 -0.80
CA ASP A 44 9.79 -15.38 -0.02
C ASP A 44 10.27 -16.78 -0.43
N MET A 45 10.51 -17.02 -1.73
CA MET A 45 11.06 -18.29 -2.23
C MET A 45 12.48 -18.57 -1.73
N ILE A 46 13.27 -17.53 -1.42
CA ILE A 46 14.65 -17.69 -0.93
C ILE A 46 14.64 -18.14 0.55
N ASN A 47 13.82 -17.51 1.38
CA ASN A 47 13.60 -17.87 2.79
C ASN A 47 12.46 -17.04 3.40
N ASP A 48 12.01 -17.46 4.59
CA ASP A 48 10.90 -16.87 5.34
C ASP A 48 11.31 -15.66 6.22
N LYS A 49 12.43 -14.99 5.95
CA LYS A 49 12.86 -13.82 6.74
C LYS A 49 12.05 -12.57 6.35
N GLU A 50 12.08 -11.57 7.22
CA GLU A 50 11.40 -10.29 6.99
C GLU A 50 11.74 -9.65 5.63
N ILE A 51 10.71 -9.10 4.98
CA ILE A 51 10.81 -8.27 3.78
C ILE A 51 10.40 -6.84 4.15
N LYS A 52 11.14 -5.83 3.70
CA LYS A 52 10.82 -4.42 3.93
C LYS A 52 10.25 -3.81 2.66
N LEU A 53 9.00 -3.37 2.70
CA LEU A 53 8.32 -2.67 1.62
C LEU A 53 8.28 -1.17 1.93
N TYR A 54 9.08 -0.39 1.22
CA TYR A 54 9.05 1.06 1.28
C TYR A 54 7.98 1.60 0.32
N ILE A 55 7.14 2.50 0.81
CA ILE A 55 5.98 3.03 0.09
C ILE A 55 6.10 4.54 0.00
N ASN A 56 6.19 5.02 -1.24
CA ASN A 56 5.99 6.40 -1.64
C ASN A 56 5.02 6.43 -2.82
N SER A 57 3.72 6.47 -2.52
CA SER A 57 2.67 6.31 -3.51
C SER A 57 1.48 7.24 -3.28
N PRO A 58 0.97 7.91 -4.33
CA PRO A 58 -0.29 8.65 -4.28
C PRO A 58 -1.52 7.72 -4.32
N GLY A 59 -1.33 6.39 -4.38
CA GLY A 59 -2.40 5.43 -4.63
C GLY A 59 -2.54 5.11 -6.12
N GLY A 60 -3.70 4.63 -6.55
CA GLY A 60 -3.94 4.25 -7.94
C GLY A 60 -5.07 3.24 -8.08
N TYR A 61 -4.94 2.29 -9.01
CA TYR A 61 -5.98 1.31 -9.30
C TYR A 61 -6.18 0.34 -8.13
N VAL A 62 -7.43 0.24 -7.68
CA VAL A 62 -7.82 -0.58 -6.52
C VAL A 62 -7.50 -2.05 -6.75
N THR A 63 -7.80 -2.59 -7.93
CA THR A 63 -7.55 -4.00 -8.28
C THR A 63 -6.06 -4.33 -8.29
N SER A 64 -5.22 -3.48 -8.87
CA SER A 64 -3.75 -3.66 -8.86
C SER A 64 -3.19 -3.57 -7.44
N GLY A 65 -3.76 -2.69 -6.60
CA GLY A 65 -3.39 -2.61 -5.18
C GLY A 65 -3.83 -3.84 -4.39
N PHE A 66 -5.03 -4.38 -4.61
CA PHE A 66 -5.47 -5.62 -3.95
C PHE A 66 -4.63 -6.83 -4.37
N ALA A 67 -4.13 -6.89 -5.60
CA ALA A 67 -3.18 -7.92 -5.99
C ALA A 67 -1.90 -7.90 -5.13
N ILE A 68 -1.37 -6.71 -4.80
CA ILE A 68 -0.23 -6.57 -3.89
C ILE A 68 -0.65 -6.96 -2.46
N TYR A 69 -1.80 -6.47 -2.00
CA TYR A 69 -2.34 -6.74 -0.66
C TYR A 69 -2.47 -8.24 -0.39
N ASP A 70 -3.16 -8.96 -1.27
CA ASP A 70 -3.40 -10.39 -1.14
C ASP A 70 -2.10 -11.19 -1.25
N THR A 71 -1.17 -10.74 -2.10
CA THR A 71 0.18 -11.31 -2.16
C THR A 71 0.86 -11.22 -0.80
N ILE A 72 0.90 -10.03 -0.18
CA ILE A 72 1.54 -9.82 1.13
C ILE A 72 0.91 -10.75 2.19
N LYS A 73 -0.41 -10.89 2.20
CA LYS A 73 -1.13 -11.76 3.14
C LYS A 73 -0.85 -13.26 2.93
N ALA A 74 -0.44 -13.66 1.73
CA ALA A 74 -0.18 -15.06 1.37
C ALA A 74 1.28 -15.50 1.57
N LEU A 75 2.22 -14.56 1.76
CA LEU A 75 3.64 -14.88 1.97
C LEU A 75 3.87 -15.56 3.33
N LYS A 76 4.93 -16.36 3.41
CA LYS A 76 5.44 -16.89 4.70
C LYS A 76 6.29 -15.85 5.41
N SER A 77 7.06 -15.09 4.64
CA SER A 77 7.89 -13.99 5.09
C SER A 77 7.03 -12.87 5.66
N PRO A 78 7.28 -12.39 6.89
CA PRO A 78 6.58 -11.22 7.40
C PRO A 78 7.00 -9.98 6.62
N VAL A 79 6.04 -9.15 6.22
CA VAL A 79 6.30 -7.92 5.47
C VAL A 79 6.19 -6.71 6.38
N SER A 80 7.29 -6.01 6.59
CA SER A 80 7.29 -4.66 7.19
C SER A 80 6.94 -3.64 6.13
N THR A 81 6.07 -2.69 6.44
CA THR A 81 5.72 -1.59 5.53
C THR A 81 6.26 -0.28 6.09
N ILE A 82 6.87 0.55 5.24
CA ILE A 82 7.50 1.80 5.65
C ILE A 82 7.01 2.92 4.74
N CYS A 83 6.28 3.88 5.29
CA CYS A 83 5.89 5.08 4.55
C CYS A 83 7.06 6.08 4.50
N THR A 84 7.49 6.39 3.28
CA THR A 84 8.56 7.34 2.98
C THR A 84 8.00 8.39 2.03
N GLY A 85 7.75 9.60 2.53
CA GLY A 85 7.12 10.67 1.75
C GLY A 85 5.59 10.61 1.77
N LEU A 86 4.97 9.67 1.05
CA LEU A 86 3.50 9.60 0.93
C LEU A 86 2.97 8.16 0.88
N ALA A 87 1.91 7.88 1.62
CA ALA A 87 1.07 6.70 1.43
C ALA A 87 -0.40 7.13 1.37
N ALA A 88 -0.89 7.42 0.18
CA ALA A 88 -2.24 7.93 -0.04
C ALA A 88 -3.13 6.90 -0.76
N SER A 89 -4.43 6.88 -0.47
CA SER A 89 -5.42 6.03 -1.14
C SER A 89 -5.00 4.55 -1.12
N MET A 90 -4.84 3.85 -2.26
CA MET A 90 -4.30 2.48 -2.23
C MET A 90 -2.93 2.36 -1.55
N GLY A 91 -2.11 3.40 -1.56
CA GLY A 91 -0.85 3.44 -0.81
C GLY A 91 -1.05 3.32 0.70
N SER A 92 -2.11 3.91 1.27
CA SER A 92 -2.40 3.80 2.70
C SER A 92 -2.92 2.41 3.08
N ILE A 93 -3.73 1.79 2.22
CA ILE A 93 -4.18 0.40 2.42
C ILE A 93 -2.98 -0.55 2.38
N LEU A 94 -2.07 -0.38 1.42
CA LEU A 94 -0.83 -1.14 1.34
C LEU A 94 0.13 -0.86 2.49
N LEU A 95 0.13 0.34 3.06
CA LEU A 95 0.85 0.61 4.31
C LEU A 95 0.24 -0.21 5.46
N SER A 96 -1.10 -0.23 5.56
CA SER A 96 -1.80 -0.85 6.67
C SER A 96 -1.68 -2.38 6.75
N VAL A 97 -1.41 -3.05 5.61
CA VAL A 97 -1.35 -4.53 5.50
C VAL A 97 -0.08 -5.16 6.04
N GLY A 98 0.95 -4.36 6.32
CA GLY A 98 2.19 -4.85 6.91
C GLY A 98 1.92 -5.60 8.22
N GLU A 99 2.84 -6.50 8.57
CA GLU A 99 2.78 -7.29 9.80
C GLU A 99 2.58 -6.36 11.01
N LYS A 100 1.67 -6.71 11.92
CA LYS A 100 1.34 -5.86 13.07
C LYS A 100 2.58 -5.69 13.96
N GLY A 101 2.86 -4.46 14.37
CA GLY A 101 4.08 -4.09 15.09
C GLY A 101 5.28 -3.80 14.18
N LYS A 102 5.11 -3.88 12.85
CA LYS A 102 6.16 -3.68 11.84
C LYS A 102 5.76 -2.71 10.73
N ARG A 103 4.77 -1.85 10.98
CA ARG A 103 4.34 -0.79 10.06
C ARG A 103 4.93 0.51 10.55
N PHE A 104 5.64 1.23 9.70
CA PHE A 104 6.42 2.39 10.09
C PHE A 104 6.18 3.58 9.19
N ILE A 105 6.47 4.78 9.70
CA ILE A 105 6.41 6.04 8.95
C ILE A 105 7.63 6.91 9.26
N GLN A 106 8.13 7.64 8.26
CA GLN A 106 9.17 8.64 8.49
C GLN A 106 8.59 9.96 9.04
N PRO A 107 9.38 10.81 9.73
CA PRO A 107 8.85 11.95 10.49
C PRO A 107 8.10 13.00 9.66
N HIS A 108 8.41 13.11 8.38
CA HIS A 108 7.80 14.08 7.46
C HIS A 108 6.87 13.45 6.42
N ALA A 109 6.68 12.14 6.51
CA ALA A 109 5.79 11.44 5.60
C ALA A 109 4.33 11.68 5.98
N LYS A 110 3.44 11.53 4.99
CA LYS A 110 2.00 11.69 5.18
C LYS A 110 1.24 10.46 4.74
N VAL A 111 0.11 10.23 5.39
CA VAL A 111 -0.87 9.22 5.00
C VAL A 111 -2.18 9.92 4.64
N MET A 112 -2.86 9.42 3.61
CA MET A 112 -4.19 9.91 3.26
C MET A 112 -5.10 8.73 2.96
N ILE A 113 -6.26 8.68 3.61
CA ILE A 113 -7.30 7.70 3.32
C ILE A 113 -8.49 8.41 2.68
N HIS A 114 -9.10 7.79 1.67
CA HIS A 114 -10.32 8.31 1.04
C HIS A 114 -11.08 7.21 0.28
N GLN A 115 -12.37 7.43 0.06
CA GLN A 115 -13.21 6.51 -0.70
C GLN A 115 -12.70 6.31 -2.14
N PRO A 116 -12.90 5.11 -2.72
CA PRO A 116 -12.54 4.88 -4.11
C PRO A 116 -13.30 5.85 -5.02
N SER A 117 -12.62 6.29 -6.06
CA SER A 117 -13.19 7.13 -7.11
C SER A 117 -13.38 6.30 -8.38
N GLY A 118 -14.42 6.62 -9.14
CA GLY A 118 -14.76 5.93 -10.39
C GLY A 118 -15.75 6.74 -11.19
N GLY A 119 -16.15 6.21 -12.34
CA GLY A 119 -17.15 6.85 -13.20
C GLY A 119 -17.92 5.79 -13.98
N ALA A 120 -19.19 6.09 -14.28
CA ALA A 120 -20.06 5.20 -15.02
C ALA A 120 -20.71 5.93 -16.21
N ARG A 121 -20.87 5.22 -17.33
CA ARG A 121 -21.54 5.70 -18.55
C ARG A 121 -22.23 4.53 -19.25
N GLY A 122 -23.29 4.81 -20.01
CA GLY A 122 -24.00 3.82 -20.82
C GLY A 122 -25.49 3.69 -20.43
N GLN A 123 -26.07 2.52 -20.69
CA GLN A 123 -27.45 2.22 -20.31
C GLN A 123 -27.65 2.31 -18.80
N ALA A 124 -28.90 2.56 -18.36
CA ALA A 124 -29.24 2.69 -16.94
C ALA A 124 -28.78 1.48 -16.11
N SER A 125 -28.98 0.25 -16.62
CA SER A 125 -28.50 -0.99 -16.00
C SER A 125 -26.98 -1.02 -15.81
N ASN A 126 -26.21 -0.56 -16.80
CA ASN A 126 -24.74 -0.50 -16.68
C ASN A 126 -24.28 0.52 -15.64
N ILE A 127 -24.98 1.66 -15.53
CA ILE A 127 -24.71 2.67 -14.51
C ILE A 127 -24.99 2.11 -13.11
N GLU A 128 -26.13 1.43 -12.94
CA GLU A 128 -26.53 0.80 -11.68
C GLU A 128 -25.53 -0.27 -11.22
N ILE A 129 -25.07 -1.14 -12.14
CA ILE A 129 -24.06 -2.15 -11.85
C ILE A 129 -22.76 -1.50 -11.35
N GLN A 130 -22.26 -0.49 -12.06
CA GLN A 130 -21.01 0.18 -11.68
C GLN A 130 -21.12 0.95 -10.36
N ALA A 131 -22.26 1.60 -10.12
CA ALA A 131 -22.55 2.26 -8.85
C ALA A 131 -22.60 1.26 -7.68
N THR A 132 -23.14 0.07 -7.91
CA THR A 132 -23.15 -1.01 -6.91
C THR A 132 -21.74 -1.52 -6.60
N GLU A 133 -20.92 -1.74 -7.63
CA GLU A 133 -19.55 -2.25 -7.44
C GLU A 133 -18.63 -1.24 -6.73
N ILE A 134 -18.76 0.07 -7.02
CA ILE A 134 -17.95 1.08 -6.31
C ILE A 134 -18.34 1.18 -4.84
N LEU A 135 -19.63 0.99 -4.49
CA LEU A 135 -20.08 0.97 -3.09
C LEU A 135 -19.52 -0.25 -2.35
N LYS A 136 -19.56 -1.45 -2.95
CA LYS A 136 -18.92 -2.64 -2.38
C LYS A 136 -17.42 -2.43 -2.15
N THR A 137 -16.74 -1.84 -3.13
CA THR A 137 -15.31 -1.55 -3.05
C THR A 137 -15.01 -0.56 -1.91
N LYS A 138 -15.86 0.46 -1.73
CA LYS A 138 -15.75 1.43 -0.63
C LYS A 138 -15.89 0.73 0.73
N GLU A 139 -16.92 -0.08 0.91
CA GLU A 139 -17.15 -0.81 2.16
C GLU A 139 -16.04 -1.79 2.49
N LEU A 140 -15.57 -2.56 1.49
CA LEU A 140 -14.44 -3.48 1.65
C LEU A 140 -13.17 -2.73 2.09
N SER A 141 -12.84 -1.62 1.43
CA SER A 141 -11.65 -0.83 1.74
C SER A 141 -11.71 -0.25 3.15
N ALA A 142 -12.87 0.27 3.56
CA ALA A 142 -13.07 0.77 4.93
C ALA A 142 -12.97 -0.34 5.98
N ARG A 143 -13.49 -1.55 5.67
CA ARG A 143 -13.40 -2.71 6.55
C ARG A 143 -11.95 -3.18 6.74
N ILE A 144 -11.19 -3.27 5.66
CA ILE A 144 -9.75 -3.59 5.70
C ILE A 144 -9.00 -2.59 6.58
N LEU A 145 -9.23 -1.29 6.38
CA LEU A 145 -8.58 -0.27 7.20
C LEU A 145 -9.00 -0.35 8.67
N ALA A 146 -10.29 -0.57 8.96
CA ALA A 146 -10.78 -0.73 10.32
C ALA A 146 -10.10 -1.91 11.03
N GLU A 147 -10.04 -3.07 10.38
CA GLU A 147 -9.37 -4.27 10.89
C GLU A 147 -7.87 -4.04 11.11
N ASN A 148 -7.15 -3.52 10.12
CA ASN A 148 -5.70 -3.30 10.21
C ASN A 148 -5.35 -2.22 11.25
N CYS A 149 -6.16 -1.18 11.37
CA CYS A 149 -5.93 -0.07 12.30
C CYS A 149 -6.42 -0.37 13.72
N GLY A 150 -7.29 -1.37 13.91
CA GLY A 150 -7.96 -1.61 15.20
C GLY A 150 -8.97 -0.52 15.55
N GLN A 151 -9.65 0.03 14.54
CA GLN A 151 -10.63 1.11 14.66
C GLN A 151 -12.04 0.58 14.40
N ASP A 152 -13.05 1.23 14.96
CA ASP A 152 -14.45 0.92 14.64
C ASP A 152 -14.74 1.18 13.15
N PHE A 153 -15.42 0.24 12.50
CA PHE A 153 -15.77 0.35 11.08
C PHE A 153 -16.51 1.65 10.74
N GLU A 154 -17.47 2.05 11.56
CA GLU A 154 -18.26 3.29 11.35
C GLU A 154 -17.40 4.55 11.43
N LYS A 155 -16.40 4.56 12.34
CA LYS A 155 -15.45 5.67 12.44
C LYS A 155 -14.61 5.75 11.16
N VAL A 156 -14.04 4.62 10.73
CA VAL A 156 -13.24 4.57 9.49
C VAL A 156 -14.09 4.96 8.28
N LEU A 157 -15.32 4.46 8.16
CA LEU A 157 -16.20 4.78 7.04
C LEU A 157 -16.51 6.29 6.96
N LYS A 158 -16.66 6.96 8.12
CA LYS A 158 -16.84 8.40 8.21
C LYS A 158 -15.58 9.16 7.79
N ASP A 159 -14.43 8.81 8.35
CA ASP A 159 -13.14 9.45 8.07
C ASP A 159 -12.76 9.26 6.59
N PHE A 160 -12.96 8.05 6.05
CA PHE A 160 -12.72 7.66 4.66
C PHE A 160 -13.65 8.32 3.64
N ASN A 161 -14.75 8.95 4.07
CA ASN A 161 -15.75 9.52 3.15
C ASN A 161 -15.23 10.75 2.37
N ARG A 162 -14.18 11.40 2.85
CA ARG A 162 -13.46 12.49 2.18
C ARG A 162 -11.97 12.26 2.33
N ASP A 163 -11.17 13.09 1.68
CA ASP A 163 -9.72 13.07 1.87
C ASP A 163 -9.40 13.37 3.34
N TYR A 164 -8.93 12.35 4.05
CA TYR A 164 -8.53 12.44 5.45
C TYR A 164 -7.03 12.28 5.53
N TRP A 165 -6.35 13.39 5.83
CA TRP A 165 -4.90 13.50 5.88
C TRP A 165 -4.39 13.30 7.30
N MET A 166 -3.26 12.61 7.41
CA MET A 166 -2.55 12.36 8.65
C MET A 166 -1.06 12.64 8.44
N ASP A 167 -0.45 13.38 9.36
CA ASP A 167 1.00 13.38 9.53
C ASP A 167 1.50 12.10 10.22
N ALA A 168 2.79 12.01 10.53
CA ALA A 168 3.39 10.82 11.13
C ALA A 168 2.80 10.48 12.52
N GLN A 169 2.52 11.50 13.33
CA GLN A 169 2.00 11.34 14.68
C GLN A 169 0.51 10.95 14.64
N GLU A 170 -0.27 11.66 13.82
CA GLU A 170 -1.68 11.33 13.58
C GLU A 170 -1.83 9.91 13.00
N SER A 171 -0.91 9.48 12.13
CA SER A 171 -0.91 8.12 11.57
C SER A 171 -0.67 7.04 12.65
N LEU A 172 0.25 7.31 13.58
CA LEU A 172 0.51 6.42 14.71
C LEU A 172 -0.71 6.33 15.62
N GLU A 173 -1.31 7.46 15.97
CA GLU A 173 -2.50 7.54 16.83
C GLU A 173 -3.74 6.89 16.17
N TYR A 174 -3.88 7.03 14.85
CA TYR A 174 -4.93 6.36 14.09
C TYR A 174 -4.73 4.83 14.03
N GLY A 175 -3.51 4.34 14.27
CA GLY A 175 -3.16 2.93 14.27
C GLY A 175 -2.86 2.35 12.89
N ILE A 176 -2.72 3.19 11.85
CA ILE A 176 -2.36 2.72 10.50
C ILE A 176 -0.88 2.33 10.38
N VAL A 177 -0.06 2.84 11.30
CA VAL A 177 1.33 2.43 11.54
C VAL A 177 1.53 2.12 13.02
N ASP A 178 2.65 1.47 13.35
CA ASP A 178 3.03 1.03 14.70
C ASP A 178 4.23 1.80 15.27
N GLY A 179 4.94 2.58 14.44
CA GLY A 179 6.05 3.42 14.92
C GLY A 179 6.51 4.48 13.92
N ILE A 180 7.13 5.53 14.45
CA ILE A 180 7.79 6.57 13.67
C ILE A 180 9.29 6.28 13.68
N LEU A 181 9.91 6.20 12.50
CA LEU A 181 11.36 6.03 12.39
C LEU A 181 12.07 7.37 12.61
N SER A 182 13.19 7.33 13.34
CA SER A 182 14.07 8.48 13.60
C SER A 182 15.09 8.69 12.49
#